data_AF-A0A524NCV2-F1
#
_entry.id   AF-A0A524NCV2-F1
#
_cell.length_a   1.000
_cell.length_b   1.000
_cell.length_c   1.000
_cell.angle_alpha   90.00
_cell.angle_beta   90.00
_cell.angle_gamma   90.00
#
_symmetry.space_group_name_H-M   'P 1'
#
loop_
_entity.id
_entity.type
_entity.pdbx_description
1 polymer ?
#
loop_
_entity_poly.entity_id
_entity_poly.type
_entity_poly.pdbx_seq_one_letter_code
_entity_poly.pdbx_strand_id
1 'polypeptide(L)' 'MTKQTTVRLPDDLADDAEAVARVRGDSVNQLIIDSLAAEIERVRADDDFTARAKKLLERDREILDRLAK' A
#
# COMPACT_ATOMS: atom_id res chain seq x y z
N MET A 1 1.40 -10.26 -14.01
CA MET A 1 2.43 -11.05 -13.28
C MET A 1 2.22 -10.87 -11.81
N THR A 2 2.29 -11.93 -11.00
CA THR A 2 2.22 -11.86 -9.54
C THR A 2 3.62 -11.86 -8.96
N LYS A 3 3.87 -11.02 -7.94
CA LYS A 3 5.14 -11.00 -7.20
C LYS A 3 4.91 -11.65 -5.84
N GLN A 4 5.65 -12.72 -5.56
CA GLN A 4 5.59 -13.38 -4.25
C GLN A 4 6.19 -12.45 -3.19
N THR A 5 5.47 -12.27 -2.08
CA THR A 5 5.88 -11.45 -0.94
C THR A 5 5.50 -12.19 0.34
N THR A 6 6.42 -12.26 1.30
CA THR A 6 6.16 -12.83 2.63
C THR A 6 5.96 -11.70 3.64
N VAL A 7 4.85 -11.73 4.37
CA VAL A 7 4.53 -10.74 5.42
C VAL A 7 4.57 -11.43 6.77
N ARG A 8 5.19 -10.78 7.77
CA ARG A 8 5.11 -11.21 9.17
C ARG A 8 4.06 -10.37 9.86
N LEU A 9 2.93 -10.99 10.19
CA LEU A 9 1.86 -10.36 10.96
C LEU A 9 2.10 -10.61 12.45
N PRO A 10 1.79 -9.65 13.33
CA PRO A 10 1.61 -9.93 14.75
C PRO A 10 0.56 -11.03 14.94
N ASP A 11 0.75 -11.87 15.95
CA ASP A 11 -0.09 -13.06 16.18
C ASP A 11 -1.59 -12.71 16.24
N ASP A 12 -1.97 -11.74 17.07
CA ASP A 12 -3.37 -11.31 17.21
C ASP A 12 -3.99 -10.85 15.86
N LEU A 13 -3.20 -10.14 15.03
CA LEU A 13 -3.67 -9.68 13.73
C LEU A 13 -3.82 -10.84 12.73
N ALA A 14 -2.97 -11.85 12.83
CA ALA A 14 -3.06 -13.05 12.00
C ALA A 14 -4.33 -13.85 12.34
N ASP A 15 -4.62 -14.02 13.63
CA ASP A 15 -5.81 -14.72 14.11
C ASP A 15 -7.10 -14.00 13.68
N ASP A 16 -7.16 -12.67 13.85
CA ASP A 16 -8.29 -11.86 13.42
C ASP A 16 -8.49 -11.92 11.90
N ALA A 17 -7.40 -11.83 11.12
CA ALA A 17 -7.46 -11.91 9.67
C ALA A 17 -7.94 -13.30 9.20
N GLU A 18 -7.51 -14.38 9.86
CA GLU A 18 -8.00 -15.72 9.57
C GLU A 18 -9.49 -15.86 9.85
N ALA A 19 -9.95 -15.40 11.02
CA ALA A 19 -11.36 -15.45 11.39
C ALA A 19 -12.23 -14.71 10.37
N VAL A 20 -11.83 -13.50 9.98
CA VAL A 20 -12.54 -12.69 8.97
C VAL A 20 -12.57 -13.38 7.62
N ALA A 21 -11.41 -13.86 7.13
CA ALA A 21 -11.32 -14.53 5.85
C ALA A 21 -12.20 -15.79 5.82
N ARG A 22 -12.17 -16.58 6.89
CA ARG A 22 -12.95 -17.81 7.03
C ARG A 22 -14.45 -17.55 7.01
N VAL A 23 -14.93 -16.52 7.72
CA VAL A 23 -16.35 -16.13 7.72
C VAL A 23 -16.81 -15.69 6.31
N ARG A 24 -15.92 -15.06 5.54
CA ARG A 24 -16.20 -14.65 4.15
C ARG A 24 -16.12 -15.79 3.15
N GLY A 25 -15.58 -16.95 3.53
CA GLY A 25 -15.32 -18.06 2.61
C GLY A 25 -14.09 -17.84 1.73
N ASP A 26 -13.19 -16.93 2.13
CA ASP A 26 -11.99 -16.53 1.40
C ASP A 26 -10.70 -16.98 2.12
N SER A 27 -9.54 -16.63 1.54
CA SER A 27 -8.23 -16.83 2.16
C SER A 27 -7.68 -15.55 2.78
N VAL A 28 -6.82 -15.68 3.79
CA VAL A 28 -6.08 -14.53 4.36
C VAL A 28 -5.30 -13.78 3.27
N ASN A 29 -4.77 -14.50 2.27
CA ASN A 29 -4.11 -13.88 1.13
C ASN A 29 -5.06 -12.97 0.33
N GLN A 30 -6.29 -13.43 0.04
CA GLN A 30 -7.27 -12.60 -0.68
C GLN A 30 -7.68 -11.39 0.18
N LEU A 31 -7.88 -11.58 1.47
CA LEU A 31 -8.18 -10.49 2.41
C LEU A 31 -7.08 -9.41 2.41
N ILE A 32 -5.81 -9.81 2.39
CA ILE A 32 -4.67 -8.88 2.31
C ILE A 32 -4.68 -8.14 0.97
N ILE A 33 -4.91 -8.84 -0.15
CA ILE A 33 -4.97 -8.22 -1.48
C ILE A 33 -6.06 -7.15 -1.53
N ASP A 34 -7.27 -7.49 -1.08
CA ASP A 34 -8.41 -6.58 -1.11
C ASP A 34 -8.18 -5.36 -0.21
N SER A 35 -7.60 -5.57 0.97
CA SER A 35 -7.29 -4.51 1.92
C SER A 35 -6.24 -3.54 1.37
N LEU A 36 -5.19 -4.06 0.73
CA LEU A 36 -4.16 -3.24 0.08
C LEU A 36 -4.71 -2.46 -1.12
N ALA A 37 -5.55 -3.11 -1.94
CA ALA A 37 -6.19 -2.44 -3.06
C ALA A 37 -7.10 -1.28 -2.59
N ALA A 38 -7.90 -1.51 -1.55
CA ALA A 38 -8.77 -0.49 -0.97
C ALA A 38 -7.98 0.68 -0.36
N GLU A 39 -6.85 0.41 0.30
CA GLU A 39 -5.95 1.46 0.82
C GLU A 39 -5.35 2.28 -0.32
N ILE A 40 -4.87 1.64 -1.40
CA ILE A 40 -4.32 2.36 -2.55
C ILE A 40 -5.35 3.28 -3.19
N GLU A 41 -6.59 2.81 -3.39
CA GLU A 41 -7.65 3.65 -3.96
C GLU A 41 -8.03 4.81 -3.03
N ARG A 42 -8.10 4.58 -1.71
CA ARG A 42 -8.30 5.66 -0.73
C ARG A 42 -7.20 6.71 -0.82
N VAL A 43 -5.93 6.30 -0.88
CA VAL A 43 -4.79 7.23 -0.98
C VAL A 43 -4.77 7.96 -2.32
N ARG A 44 -5.19 7.32 -3.42
CA ARG A 44 -5.32 8.00 -4.73
C ARG A 44 -6.39 9.09 -4.73
N ALA A 45 -7.46 8.90 -3.95
CA ALA A 45 -8.52 9.89 -3.78
C ALA A 45 -8.16 10.98 -2.76
N ASP A 46 -7.04 10.85 -2.03
CA ASP A 46 -6.54 11.86 -1.11
C ASP A 46 -5.73 12.92 -1.89
N ASP A 47 -6.39 14.05 -2.16
CA ASP A 47 -5.80 15.19 -2.86
C ASP A 47 -4.59 15.78 -2.12
N ASP A 48 -4.62 15.81 -0.79
CA ASP A 48 -3.54 16.33 0.03
C ASP A 48 -2.31 15.40 -0.05
N PHE A 49 -2.53 14.09 0.00
CA PHE A 49 -1.48 13.10 -0.21
C PHE A 49 -0.85 13.25 -1.59
N THR A 50 -1.68 13.36 -2.63
CA THR A 50 -1.22 13.50 -4.02
C THR A 50 -0.46 14.82 -4.23
N ALA A 51 -0.90 15.91 -3.61
CA ALA A 51 -0.21 17.20 -3.67
C ALA A 51 1.18 17.12 -3.01
N ARG A 52 1.30 16.47 -1.83
CA ARG A 52 2.60 16.25 -1.17
C ARG A 52 3.54 15.42 -2.04
N ALA A 53 3.02 14.36 -2.67
CA ALA A 53 3.81 13.51 -3.57
C ALA A 53 4.32 14.29 -4.79
N LYS A 54 3.48 15.13 -5.42
CA LYS A 54 3.88 16.00 -6.54
C LYS A 54 5.00 16.96 -6.15
N LYS A 55 4.86 17.63 -5.00
CA LYS A 55 5.88 18.56 -4.49
C LYS A 55 7.22 17.89 -4.20
N LEU A 56 7.21 16.65 -3.71
CA LEU A 56 8.43 15.86 -3.53
C LEU A 56 9.13 15.59 -4.87
N LEU A 57 8.37 15.18 -5.89
CA LEU A 57 8.91 14.92 -7.23
C LEU A 57 9.50 16.18 -7.87
N GLU A 58 8.84 17.34 -7.73
CA GLU A 58 9.35 18.63 -8.22
C GLU A 58 10.70 18.97 -7.56
N ARG A 59 10.78 18.85 -6.24
CA ARG A 59 12.01 19.12 -5.50
C ARG A 59 13.13 18.15 -5.89
N ASP A 60 12.81 16.87 -6.04
CA ASP A 60 13.81 15.86 -6.40
C ASP A 60 14.33 16.12 -7.83
N ARG A 61 13.47 16.59 -8.75
CA ARG A 61 13.88 17.05 -10.08
C ARG A 61 14.80 18.26 -10.01
N GLU A 62 14.47 19.27 -9.21
CA GLU A 62 15.32 20.45 -9.01
C GLU A 62 16.71 20.07 -8.47
N ILE A 63 16.78 19.09 -7.56
CA ILE A 63 18.05 18.59 -7.03
C ILE A 63 18.88 17.94 -8.15
N LEU A 64 18.27 17.07 -8.96
CA LEU A 64 18.96 16.43 -10.09
C LEU A 64 19.47 17.46 -11.11
N ASP A 65 18.66 18.48 -11.45
CA ASP A 65 19.05 19.54 -12.38
C ASP A 65 20.25 20.37 -11.86
N ARG A 66 20.37 20.54 -10.54
CA ARG A 66 21.53 21.20 -9.92
C ARG A 66 22.78 20.33 -9.92
N LEU A 67 22.64 19.03 -9.71
CA LEU A 67 23.75 18.07 -9.63
C LEU A 67 24.27 17.64 -11.01
N ALA A 68 23.48 17.82 -12.08
CA ALA A 68 23.89 17.52 -13.45
C ALA A 68 24.77 18.61 -14.10
N LYS A 69 25.12 19.67 -13.37
CA LYS A 69 26.09 20.70 -13.77
C LYS A 69 27.49 20.36 -13.27
#